data_AF-X1B812-F1
#
_entry.id   AF-X1B812-F1
#
_cell.length_a   1.000
_cell.length_b   1.000
_cell.length_c   1.000
_cell.angle_alpha   90.00
_cell.angle_beta   90.00
_cell.angle_gamma   90.00
#
_symmetry.space_group_name_H-M   'P 1'
#
loop_
_entity.id
_entity.type
_entity.pdbx_description
1 polymer ?
#
loop_
_entity_poly.entity_id
_entity_poly.type
_entity_poly.pdbx_seq_one_letter_code
_entity_poly.pdbx_strand_id
1 'polypeptide(L)'
;DLFAKGPAYKSPRRGALCSLFPGGGHFYCGRIGDGIFSFFVVGLSSLLAYHYHHQDEDIKFGISLSAAILLYAGNIYGGINAVRNYNYYENEEYLREIEANITNESELDEQ
;
A
#
# COMPACT_ATOMS: atom_id res chain seq x y z
N ASP A 1 7.92 -24.72 21.75
CA ASP A 1 7.17 -23.89 20.80
C ASP A 1 7.75 -24.03 19.40
N LEU A 2 7.40 -25.12 18.70
CA LEU A 2 7.95 -25.44 17.36
C LEU A 2 7.35 -24.58 16.22
N PHE A 3 6.32 -23.78 16.49
CA PHE A 3 5.64 -22.96 15.50
C PHE A 3 5.64 -21.51 15.94
N ALA A 4 6.41 -20.68 15.24
CA ALA A 4 6.24 -19.24 15.29
C ALA A 4 4.77 -18.88 15.05
N LYS A 5 4.31 -17.82 15.70
CA LYS A 5 2.94 -17.30 15.57
C LYS A 5 2.62 -17.11 14.08
N GLY A 6 1.50 -17.64 13.61
CA GLY A 6 1.10 -17.59 12.19
C GLY A 6 1.03 -16.17 11.60
N PRO A 7 1.00 -16.05 10.25
CA PRO A 7 1.21 -14.78 9.55
C PRO A 7 0.10 -13.76 9.87
N ALA A 8 0.49 -12.50 10.08
CA ALA A 8 -0.40 -11.45 10.55
C ALA A 8 -1.08 -10.69 9.40
N TYR A 9 -2.09 -11.30 8.78
CA TYR A 9 -2.76 -10.68 7.63
C TYR A 9 -3.54 -9.40 7.96
N LYS A 10 -3.49 -8.46 7.01
CA LYS A 10 -4.26 -7.21 6.99
C LYS A 10 -5.43 -7.30 6.03
N SER A 11 -6.53 -6.62 6.35
CA SER A 11 -7.76 -6.66 5.53
C SER A 11 -7.67 -5.70 4.33
N PRO A 12 -7.78 -6.19 3.08
CA PRO A 12 -7.78 -5.32 1.90
C PRO A 12 -8.92 -4.31 1.88
N ARG A 13 -10.09 -4.67 2.45
CA ARG A 13 -11.24 -3.75 2.55
C ARG A 13 -10.94 -2.58 3.48
N ARG A 14 -10.25 -2.83 4.60
CA ARG A 14 -9.81 -1.75 5.51
C ARG A 14 -8.76 -0.88 4.83
N GLY A 15 -7.82 -1.48 4.09
CA GLY A 15 -6.88 -0.75 3.25
C GLY A 15 -7.56 0.16 2.23
N ALA A 16 -8.59 -0.34 1.54
CA ALA A 16 -9.38 0.44 0.59
C ALA A 16 -10.06 1.65 1.24
N LEU A 17 -10.68 1.45 2.42
CA LEU A 17 -11.30 2.54 3.18
C LEU A 17 -10.26 3.57 3.64
N CYS A 18 -9.09 3.13 4.09
CA CYS A 18 -8.00 4.02 4.45
C CYS A 18 -7.49 4.81 3.23
N SER A 19 -7.43 4.22 2.05
CA SER A 19 -6.99 4.89 0.81
C SER A 19 -7.87 6.04 0.33
N LEU A 20 -9.07 6.21 0.89
CA LEU A 20 -9.89 7.42 0.65
C LEU A 20 -9.15 8.67 1.14
N PHE A 21 -8.36 8.54 2.20
CA PHE A 21 -7.34 9.53 2.51
C PHE A 21 -6.10 9.22 1.64
N PRO A 22 -5.59 10.19 0.85
CA PRO A 22 -4.38 9.97 0.05
C PRO A 22 -3.23 9.40 0.88
N GLY A 23 -2.73 8.23 0.47
CA GLY A 23 -1.69 7.47 1.17
C GLY A 23 -2.15 6.52 2.28
N GLY A 24 -3.43 6.56 2.68
CA GLY A 24 -3.91 5.82 3.86
C GLY A 24 -3.82 4.29 3.75
N GLY A 25 -4.07 3.70 2.58
CA GLY A 25 -3.90 2.25 2.39
C GLY A 25 -2.44 1.81 2.48
N HIS A 26 -1.51 2.67 2.05
CA HIS A 26 -0.06 2.43 2.18
C HIS A 26 0.38 2.55 3.65
N PHE A 27 -0.08 3.56 4.37
CA PHE A 27 0.18 3.69 5.81
C PHE A 27 -0.36 2.50 6.60
N TYR A 28 -1.54 1.98 6.25
CA TYR A 28 -2.15 0.83 6.92
C TYR A 28 -1.27 -0.45 6.86
N CYS A 29 -0.55 -0.65 5.76
CA CYS A 29 0.39 -1.76 5.60
C CYS A 29 1.85 -1.42 5.91
N GLY A 30 2.12 -0.26 6.54
CA GLY A 30 3.46 0.13 6.97
C GLY A 30 4.36 0.70 5.86
N ARG A 31 3.84 0.89 4.64
CA ARG A 31 4.57 1.46 3.50
C ARG A 31 4.55 2.99 3.56
N ILE A 32 5.28 3.54 4.54
CA ILE A 32 5.26 4.98 4.85
C ILE A 32 5.71 5.84 3.66
N GLY A 33 6.78 5.44 2.96
CA GLY A 33 7.30 6.18 1.80
C GLY A 33 6.25 6.35 0.69
N ASP A 34 5.57 5.27 0.33
CA ASP A 34 4.52 5.29 -0.69
C ASP A 34 3.29 6.09 -0.26
N GLY A 35 2.97 6.05 1.05
CA GLY A 35 1.88 6.84 1.61
C GLY A 35 2.16 8.34 1.53
N ILE A 36 3.36 8.78 1.93
CA ILE A 36 3.79 10.18 1.83
C ILE A 36 3.81 10.64 0.37
N PHE A 37 4.37 9.82 -0.52
CA PHE A 37 4.40 10.11 -1.95
C PHE A 37 2.98 10.31 -2.51
N SER A 38 2.07 9.39 -2.19
CA SER A 38 0.67 9.49 -2.64
C SER A 38 -0.04 10.72 -2.09
N PHE A 39 0.21 11.07 -0.82
CA PHE A 39 -0.35 12.27 -0.20
C PHE A 39 0.06 13.55 -0.96
N PHE A 40 1.35 13.72 -1.22
CA PHE A 40 1.83 14.90 -1.94
C PHE A 40 1.39 14.92 -3.40
N VAL A 41 1.50 13.78 -4.11
CA VAL A 41 1.15 13.73 -5.54
C VAL A 41 -0.33 14.05 -5.74
N VAL A 42 -1.22 13.36 -5.03
CA VAL A 42 -2.67 13.62 -5.14
C VAL A 42 -3.01 15.01 -4.59
N GLY A 43 -2.44 15.39 -3.44
CA GLY A 43 -2.73 16.67 -2.78
C GLY A 43 -2.31 17.87 -3.62
N LEU A 44 -1.08 17.86 -4.16
CA LEU A 44 -0.56 18.94 -5.01
C LEU A 44 -1.31 19.01 -6.34
N SER A 45 -1.62 17.89 -6.98
CA SER A 45 -2.43 17.91 -8.20
C SER A 45 -3.83 18.47 -7.97
N SER A 46 -4.46 18.12 -6.85
CA SER A 46 -5.76 18.66 -6.48
C SER A 46 -5.69 20.15 -6.16
N LEU A 47 -4.63 20.60 -5.49
CA LEU A 47 -4.40 22.01 -5.19
C LEU A 47 -4.12 22.84 -6.45
N LEU A 48 -3.38 22.30 -7.42
CA LEU A 48 -3.17 22.93 -8.73
C LEU A 48 -4.49 23.07 -9.49
N ALA A 49 -5.31 22.03 -9.50
CA ALA A 49 -6.63 22.09 -10.12
C ALA A 49 -7.48 23.20 -9.48
N TYR A 50 -7.53 23.25 -8.15
CA TYR A 50 -8.25 24.31 -7.42
C TYR A 50 -7.70 25.71 -7.75
N HIS A 51 -6.38 25.86 -7.82
CA HIS A 51 -5.72 27.13 -8.12
C HIS A 51 -6.07 27.63 -9.53
N TYR A 52 -6.01 26.76 -10.55
CA TYR A 52 -6.36 27.15 -11.92
C TYR A 52 -7.83 27.41 -12.11
N HIS A 53 -8.69 26.69 -11.38
CA HIS A 53 -10.13 26.98 -11.36
C HIS A 53 -10.40 28.40 -10.86
N HIS A 54 -9.68 28.85 -9.83
CA HIS A 54 -9.85 30.20 -9.27
C HIS A 54 -9.24 31.33 -10.12
N GLN A 55 -8.42 30.98 -11.12
CA GLN A 55 -7.84 31.93 -12.08
C GLN A 55 -8.57 31.95 -13.43
N ASP A 56 -9.70 31.25 -13.56
CA ASP A 56 -10.45 31.11 -14.81
C ASP A 56 -9.60 30.55 -15.97
N GLU A 57 -8.61 29.72 -15.64
CA GLU A 57 -7.67 29.10 -16.58
C GLU A 57 -8.16 27.70 -17.00
N ASP A 58 -9.27 27.66 -17.73
CA ASP A 58 -10.06 26.44 -18.02
C ASP A 58 -9.24 25.26 -18.57
N ILE A 59 -8.30 25.52 -19.48
CA ILE A 59 -7.47 24.47 -20.08
C ILE A 59 -6.55 23.85 -19.02
N LYS A 60 -5.87 24.70 -18.23
CA LYS A 60 -4.95 24.23 -17.17
C LYS A 60 -5.72 23.53 -16.06
N PHE A 61 -6.88 24.05 -15.70
CA PHE A 61 -7.81 23.41 -14.77
C PHE A 61 -8.20 22.01 -15.25
N GLY A 62 -8.66 21.86 -16.51
CA GLY A 62 -9.07 20.57 -17.06
C GLY A 62 -7.94 19.53 -17.03
N ILE A 63 -6.72 19.93 -17.39
CA ILE A 63 -5.54 19.06 -17.34
C ILE A 63 -5.21 18.65 -15.89
N SER A 64 -5.11 19.62 -14.98
CA SER A 64 -4.77 19.35 -13.58
C SER A 64 -5.84 18.54 -12.85
N LEU A 65 -7.12 18.81 -13.10
CA LEU A 65 -8.23 18.04 -12.53
C LEU A 65 -8.22 16.60 -13.03
N SER A 66 -8.02 16.39 -14.34
CA SER A 66 -7.93 15.06 -14.93
C SER A 66 -6.75 14.27 -14.33
N ALA A 67 -5.60 14.92 -14.17
CA ALA A 67 -4.44 14.33 -13.50
C ALA A 67 -4.75 13.98 -12.04
N ALA A 68 -5.38 14.88 -11.28
CA ALA A 68 -5.75 14.63 -9.89
C ALA A 68 -6.69 13.42 -9.74
N ILE A 69 -7.70 13.31 -10.62
CA ILE A 69 -8.64 12.17 -10.62
C ILE A 69 -7.92 10.85 -10.91
N LEU A 70 -7.08 10.83 -11.96
CA LEU A 70 -6.31 9.64 -12.33
C LEU A 70 -5.35 9.21 -11.22
N LEU A 71 -4.62 10.16 -10.64
CA LEU A 71 -3.68 9.91 -9.55
C LEU A 71 -4.40 9.44 -8.28
N TYR A 72 -5.58 10.00 -7.97
CA TYR A 72 -6.39 9.57 -6.83
C TYR A 72 -6.91 8.14 -7.00
N ALA A 73 -7.42 7.80 -8.18
CA ALA A 73 -7.81 6.43 -8.52
C ALA A 73 -6.61 5.46 -8.41
N GLY A 74 -5.45 5.88 -8.92
CA GLY A 74 -4.18 5.16 -8.78
C GLY A 74 -3.78 4.92 -7.33
N ASN A 75 -3.92 5.91 -6.45
CA ASN A 75 -3.68 5.78 -5.01
C ASN A 75 -4.61 4.74 -4.35
N ILE A 76 -5.90 4.71 -4.71
CA ILE A 76 -6.83 3.72 -4.15
C ILE A 76 -6.45 2.31 -4.60
N TYR A 77 -6.25 2.11 -5.90
CA TYR A 77 -5.84 0.84 -6.45
C TYR A 77 -4.48 0.38 -5.86
N GLY A 78 -3.51 1.28 -5.82
CA GLY A 78 -2.18 1.06 -5.27
C GLY A 78 -2.21 0.69 -3.79
N GLY A 79 -3.02 1.35 -2.98
CA GLY A 79 -3.17 1.04 -1.56
C GLY A 79 -3.82 -0.32 -1.31
N ILE A 80 -4.82 -0.73 -2.10
CA ILE A 80 -5.40 -2.08 -2.02
C ILE A 80 -4.35 -3.13 -2.39
N ASN A 81 -3.62 -2.89 -3.48
CA ASN A 81 -2.59 -3.82 -3.93
C ASN A 81 -1.42 -3.91 -2.94
N ALA A 82 -1.08 -2.80 -2.29
CA ALA A 82 -0.06 -2.77 -1.24
C ALA A 82 -0.42 -3.69 -0.06
N VAL A 83 -1.71 -3.73 0.35
CA VAL A 83 -2.16 -4.65 1.40
C VAL A 83 -2.12 -6.11 0.95
N ARG A 84 -2.48 -6.39 -0.32
CA ARG A 84 -2.36 -7.75 -0.88
C ARG A 84 -0.92 -8.22 -0.91
N ASN A 85 -0.01 -7.37 -1.35
CA ASN A 85 1.42 -7.66 -1.35
C ASN A 85 1.95 -7.86 0.07
N TYR A 86 1.52 -7.04 1.03
CA TYR A 86 1.87 -7.21 2.44
C TYR A 86 1.50 -8.62 2.93
N ASN A 87 0.25 -9.05 2.71
CA ASN A 87 -0.18 -10.38 3.12
C ASN A 87 0.57 -11.50 2.41
N TYR A 88 0.90 -11.31 1.13
CA TYR A 88 1.68 -12.27 0.36
C TYR A 88 3.08 -12.46 0.96
N TYR A 89 3.79 -11.36 1.26
CA TYR A 89 5.13 -11.43 1.84
C TYR A 89 5.15 -12.01 3.26
N GLU A 90 4.17 -11.67 4.10
CA GLU A 90 4.02 -12.28 5.43
C GLU A 90 3.82 -13.80 5.33
N ASN A 91 3.09 -14.26 4.31
CA ASN A 91 2.90 -15.69 4.09
C ASN A 91 4.20 -16.38 3.63
N GLU A 92 4.92 -15.78 2.70
CA GLU A 92 6.21 -16.30 2.21
C GLU A 92 7.26 -16.37 3.33
N GLU A 93 7.31 -15.36 4.19
CA GLU A 93 8.22 -15.35 5.34
C GLU A 93 7.88 -16.47 6.33
N TYR A 94 6.59 -16.64 6.63
CA TYR A 94 6.12 -17.73 7.49
C TYR A 94 6.47 -19.12 6.94
N LEU A 95 6.28 -19.35 5.64
CA LEU A 95 6.61 -20.63 5.01
C LEU A 95 8.12 -20.92 5.05
N ARG A 96 8.96 -19.90 4.81
CA ARG A 96 10.43 -20.04 4.91
C ARG A 96 10.88 -20.39 6.32
N GLU A 97 10.24 -19.81 7.33
CA GLU A 97 10.55 -20.13 8.73
C GLU A 97 10.22 -21.59 9.07
N ILE A 98 9.08 -22.10 8.57
CA ILE A 98 8.72 -23.52 8.72
C ILE A 98 9.74 -24.42 8.01
N GLU A 99 10.07 -24.13 6.75
CA GLU A 99 11.03 -24.92 5.97
C GLU A 99 12.42 -24.96 6.63
N ALA A 100 12.88 -23.83 7.16
CA ALA A 100 14.14 -23.74 7.88
C ALA A 100 14.13 -24.58 9.17
N ASN A 101 13.03 -24.53 9.94
CA ASN A 101 12.91 -25.29 11.19
C ASN A 101 12.86 -26.80 10.94
N ILE A 102 12.10 -27.25 9.94
CA ILE A 102 12.04 -28.68 9.55
C ILE A 102 13.41 -29.18 9.10
N THR A 103 14.12 -28.39 8.29
CA THR A 103 15.46 -28.76 7.81
C THR A 103 16.45 -28.90 8.97
N ASN A 104 16.47 -27.92 9.89
CA ASN A 104 17.34 -27.96 11.07
C ASN A 104 17.04 -29.16 11.99
N GLU A 105 15.77 -29.53 12.16
CA GLU A 105 15.38 -30.68 12.98
C GLU A 105 15.81 -32.01 12.32
N SER A 106 15.68 -32.13 11.00
CA SER A 106 16.14 -33.32 10.27
C SER A 106 17.66 -33.54 10.34
N GLU A 107 18.46 -32.47 10.38
CA GLU A 107 19.92 -32.56 10.54
C GLU A 107 20.35 -32.97 11.96
N LEU A 108 19.51 -32.68 12.98
CA LEU A 108 19.77 -33.08 14.37
C LEU A 108 19.43 -34.55 14.62
N ASP A 109 18.46 -35.12 13.91
CA ASP A 109 18.09 -36.54 14.03
C ASP A 109 19.05 -37.49 13.29
N GLU A 110 19.85 -36.99 12.34
CA GLU A 110 20.89 -37.77 11.63
C GLU A 110 22.24 -37.85 12.37
N GLN A 111 22.46 -37.03 13.42
CA GLN A 111 23.69 -37.02 14.23
C GLN A 111 23.59 -37.89 15.50
#